data_AF-A0A7U9SQ44-F1
#
_entry.id   AF-A0A7U9SQ44-F1
#
_cell.length_a   1.000
_cell.length_b   1.000
_cell.length_c   1.000
_cell.angle_alpha   90.00
_cell.angle_beta   90.00
_cell.angle_gamma   90.00
#
_symmetry.space_group_name_H-M   'P 1'
#
loop_
_entity.id
_entity.type
_entity.pdbx_description
1 polymer ?
#
loop_
_entity_poly.entity_id
_entity_poly.type
_entity_poly.pdbx_seq_one_letter_code
_entity_poly.pdbx_strand_id
1 'polypeptide(L)' 'MQYSKKTMTTVELMRECSFSKWYLHQMAHVEGQTYATKLPGGRKIFWDTEKFERARQKMAVR' A
#
# COMPACT_ATOMS: atom_id res chain seq x y z
N MET A 1 -5.94 9.93 5.56
CA MET A 1 -5.11 9.30 6.62
C MET A 1 -3.74 9.96 6.64
N GLN A 2 -3.11 10.11 7.80
CA GLN A 2 -1.74 10.67 7.88
C GLN A 2 -0.75 9.51 8.00
N TYR A 3 0.14 9.39 7.01
CA TYR A 3 1.20 8.39 7.00
C TYR A 3 2.49 9.00 7.54
N SER A 4 3.27 8.21 8.30
CA SER A 4 4.53 8.66 8.91
C SER A 4 5.64 8.90 7.85
N LYS A 5 5.59 8.18 6.74
CA LYS A 5 6.63 8.20 5.68
C LYS A 5 5.99 8.23 4.30
N LYS A 6 6.73 8.77 3.32
CA LYS A 6 6.37 8.70 1.89
C LYS A 6 6.39 7.29 1.32
N THR A 7 7.26 6.43 1.87
CA THR A 7 7.33 5.02 1.49
C THR A 7 7.31 4.15 2.73
N MET A 8 6.42 3.17 2.76
CA MET A 8 6.26 2.23 3.87
C MET A 8 6.21 0.80 3.37
N THR A 9 6.61 -0.15 4.20
CA THR A 9 6.47 -1.58 3.92
C THR A 9 5.11 -2.09 4.36
N THR A 10 4.69 -3.26 3.88
CA THR A 10 3.45 -3.92 4.34
C THR A 10 3.39 -4.04 5.86
N VAL A 11 4.52 -4.33 6.52
CA VAL A 11 4.56 -4.48 7.98
C VAL A 11 4.35 -3.14 8.68
N GLU A 12 4.94 -2.06 8.18
CA GLU A 12 4.74 -0.72 8.73
C GLU A 12 3.29 -0.25 8.55
N LEU A 13 2.68 -0.49 7.37
CA LEU A 13 1.27 -0.20 7.14
C LEU A 13 0.33 -1.02 8.05
N MET A 14 0.68 -2.27 8.37
CA MET A 14 -0.09 -3.07 9.31
C MET A 14 0.03 -2.53 10.75
N ARG A 15 1.23 -2.12 11.18
CA ARG A 15 1.51 -1.71 12.56
C ARG A 15 1.07 -0.27 12.85
N GLU A 16 1.34 0.66 11.94
CA GLU A 16 1.11 2.09 12.14
C GLU A 16 -0.27 2.54 11.64
N CYS A 17 -0.82 1.82 10.66
CA CYS A 17 -2.07 2.21 10.01
C CYS A 17 -3.18 1.17 10.16
N SER A 18 -2.95 0.11 10.95
CA SER A 18 -3.90 -0.97 11.24
C SER A 18 -4.55 -1.59 9.99
N PHE A 19 -3.87 -1.56 8.85
CA PHE A 19 -4.35 -2.26 7.67
C PHE A 19 -4.21 -3.77 7.83
N SER A 20 -5.18 -4.52 7.30
CA SER A 20 -5.06 -5.98 7.26
C SER A 20 -4.07 -6.41 6.18
N LYS A 21 -3.30 -7.47 6.48
CA LYS A 21 -2.39 -8.09 5.50
C LYS A 21 -3.11 -8.49 4.21
N TRP A 22 -4.32 -9.03 4.36
CA TRP A 22 -5.14 -9.49 3.25
C TRP A 22 -5.53 -8.31 2.34
N TYR A 23 -6.00 -7.21 2.92
CA TYR A 23 -6.34 -6.00 2.16
C TYR A 23 -5.14 -5.44 1.39
N LEU A 24 -3.99 -5.29 2.05
CA LEU A 24 -2.76 -4.84 1.39
C LEU A 24 -2.34 -5.82 0.28
N HIS A 25 -2.49 -7.12 0.49
CA HIS A 25 -2.16 -8.09 -0.54
C HIS A 25 -3.09 -7.96 -1.75
N GLN A 26 -4.39 -7.78 -1.56
CA GLN A 26 -5.33 -7.52 -2.66
C GLN A 26 -4.97 -6.23 -3.41
N MET A 27 -4.74 -5.14 -2.68
CA MET A 27 -4.39 -3.85 -3.28
C MET A 27 -3.10 -3.95 -4.11
N ALA A 28 -2.11 -4.74 -3.69
CA ALA A 28 -0.87 -4.93 -4.44
C ALA A 28 -1.06 -5.69 -5.77
N HIS A 29 -2.13 -6.47 -5.90
CA HIS A 29 -2.45 -7.28 -7.09
C HIS A 29 -3.52 -6.62 -7.97
N VAL A 30 -3.97 -5.40 -7.64
CA VAL A 30 -4.84 -4.62 -8.52
C VAL A 30 -4.09 -4.33 -9.83
N GLU A 31 -4.72 -4.65 -10.96
CA GLU A 31 -4.13 -4.43 -12.27
C GLU A 31 -3.86 -2.93 -12.51
N GLY A 32 -2.68 -2.61 -13.03
CA GLY A 32 -2.29 -1.22 -13.32
C GLY A 32 -2.02 -0.35 -12.10
N GLN A 33 -1.98 -0.91 -10.89
CA GLN A 33 -1.61 -0.15 -9.70
C GLN A 33 -0.16 0.37 -9.79
N THR A 34 0.08 1.56 -9.24
CA THR A 34 1.40 2.23 -9.23
C THR A 34 1.91 2.58 -7.83
N TYR A 35 1.20 2.13 -6.80
CA TYR A 35 1.45 2.47 -5.40
C TYR A 35 2.21 1.38 -4.65
N ALA A 36 2.21 0.14 -5.10
CA ALA A 36 2.91 -1.00 -4.50
C ALA A 36 3.98 -1.51 -5.46
N THR A 37 5.23 -1.57 -5.01
CA THR A 37 6.35 -2.07 -5.81
C THR A 37 7.09 -3.16 -5.06
N LYS A 38 7.44 -4.24 -5.77
CA LYS A 38 8.31 -5.29 -5.29
C LYS A 38 9.65 -5.17 -6.00
N LEU A 39 10.73 -5.03 -5.23
CA LEU A 39 12.08 -4.98 -5.80
C LEU A 39 12.49 -6.37 -6.33
N PRO A 40 13.28 -6.43 -7.41
CA PRO A 40 13.81 -7.70 -7.93
C PRO A 40 14.62 -8.43 -6.86
N GLY A 41 14.29 -9.70 -6.60
CA GLY A 41 14.87 -10.49 -5.51
C GLY A 41 14.36 -10.15 -4.10
N GLY A 42 13.56 -9.10 -3.95
CA GLY A 42 13.00 -8.68 -2.67
C GLY A 42 11.81 -9.52 -2.23
N ARG A 43 11.78 -9.89 -0.94
CA ARG A 43 10.59 -10.50 -0.29
C ARG A 43 9.57 -9.46 0.18
N LYS A 44 9.93 -8.17 0.22
CA LYS A 44 9.12 -7.09 0.78
C LYS A 44 8.42 -6.30 -0.33
N ILE A 45 7.22 -5.81 -0.02
CA ILE A 45 6.46 -4.87 -0.85
C ILE A 45 6.64 -3.49 -0.24
N PHE A 46 6.99 -2.52 -1.07
CA PHE A 46 7.12 -1.11 -0.74
C PHE A 46 5.92 -0.36 -1.27
N TRP A 47 5.38 0.53 -0.46
CA TRP A 47 4.15 1.26 -0.70
C TRP A 47 4.43 2.75 -0.71
N ASP A 48 4.16 3.40 -1.84
CA ASP A 48 4.06 4.85 -1.93
C ASP A 48 2.74 5.27 -1.26
N THR A 49 2.85 5.87 -0.08
CA THR A 49 1.70 6.14 0.78
C THR A 49 0.78 7.21 0.20
N GLU A 50 1.33 8.19 -0.53
CA GLU A 50 0.56 9.23 -1.19
C GLU A 50 -0.27 8.65 -2.33
N LYS A 51 0.34 7.83 -3.20
CA LYS A 51 -0.39 7.17 -4.30
C LYS A 51 -1.39 6.14 -3.79
N PHE A 52 -1.01 5.39 -2.75
CA PHE A 52 -1.87 4.40 -2.14
C PHE A 52 -3.14 5.04 -1.56
N GLU A 53 -3.00 6.15 -0.83
CA GLU A 53 -4.14 6.86 -0.25
C GLU A 53 -5.06 7.41 -1.34
N ARG A 54 -4.50 7.99 -2.42
CA ARG A 54 -5.29 8.47 -3.56
C ARG A 54 -6.08 7.34 -4.21
N ALA A 55 -5.46 6.17 -4.41
CA ALA A 55 -6.13 5.00 -4.97
C ALA A 55 -7.23 4.49 -4.03
N ARG A 56 -6.96 4.41 -2.72
CA ARG A 56 -7.93 4.01 -1.70
C ARG A 56 -9.14 4.94 -1.68
N GLN A 57 -8.93 6.25 -1.71
CA GLN A 57 -10.01 7.24 -1.77
C GLN A 57 -10.84 7.09 -3.04
N LYS A 58 -10.20 6.87 -4.20
CA LYS A 58 -10.92 6.64 -5.46
C LYS A 58 -11.79 5.38 -5.43
N MET A 59 -11.33 4.31 -4.77
CA MET A 59 -12.10 3.08 -4.61
C MET A 59 -13.22 3.21 -3.59
N ALA A 60 -13.06 4.01 -2.54
CA ALA A 60 -14.07 4.23 -1.50
C ALA A 60 -15.26 5.09 -1.98
N VAL A 61 -15.11 5.84 -3.07
CA VAL A 61 -16.17 6.67 -3.67
C VAL A 61 -17.00 5.88 -4.71
N ARG A 62 -16.61 4.64 -5.01
CA ARG A 62 -17.35 3.73 -5.90
C ARG A 62 -18.26 2.80 -5.11
#